data_AF-A0A950Q0Z8-F1
#
_entry.id   AF-A0A950Q0Z8-F1
#
_cell.length_a   1.000
_cell.length_b   1.000
_cell.length_c   1.000
_cell.angle_alpha   90.00
_cell.angle_beta   90.00
_cell.angle_gamma   90.00
#
_symmetry.space_group_name_H-M   'P 1'
#
loop_
_entity.id
_entity.type
_entity.pdbx_description
1 polymer ?
#
loop_
_entity_poly.entity_id
_entity_poly.type
_entity_poly.pdbx_seq_one_letter_code
_entity_poly.pdbx_strand_id
1 'polypeptide(L)'
;MAYAKHHALPHKDHHNIMRSTRFAALALAAFATTAVLTYSTMPHAAEAMAPIAKSVFGKWSTFYVGHPVTYAPGDGYVYLQQERGAQGGLLIIRPDGSYTWNTNAGVINGRWRQATANELLGGFGPTGIRLLHGESGWDYNIQARPRTSNTVPDSIAIWTSGYQVNAYRVR
;
A
#
# COMPACT_ATOMS: atom_id res chain seq x y z
N MET A 1 -42.80 15.21 21.41
CA MET A 1 -42.04 16.48 21.45
C MET A 1 -41.19 16.49 22.71
N ALA A 2 -39.87 16.43 22.58
CA ALA A 2 -38.90 16.89 23.58
C ALA A 2 -37.52 16.97 22.88
N TYR A 3 -37.06 18.19 22.64
CA TYR A 3 -35.75 18.51 22.04
C TYR A 3 -34.88 19.04 23.19
N ALA A 4 -33.77 18.37 23.50
CA ALA A 4 -32.83 18.83 24.51
C ALA A 4 -31.83 19.83 23.90
N LYS A 5 -31.87 21.07 24.39
CA LYS A 5 -30.92 22.16 24.08
C LYS A 5 -29.62 21.94 24.86
N HIS A 6 -28.48 21.95 24.18
CA HIS A 6 -27.19 22.19 24.83
C HIS A 6 -26.73 23.64 24.59
N HIS A 7 -26.45 24.30 25.71
CA HIS A 7 -25.88 25.64 25.84
C HIS A 7 -24.42 25.68 25.37
N ALA A 8 -24.05 26.72 24.62
CA ALA A 8 -22.65 27.17 24.49
C ALA A 8 -22.59 28.64 24.93
N LEU A 9 -21.71 28.94 25.89
CA LEU A 9 -21.34 30.29 26.32
C LEU A 9 -19.98 30.70 25.71
N PRO A 10 -19.71 32.01 25.54
CA PRO A 10 -18.63 32.55 24.71
C PRO A 10 -17.45 33.12 25.52
N HIS A 11 -16.25 33.24 24.92
CA HIS A 11 -15.22 34.23 25.33
C HIS A 11 -14.08 34.31 24.29
N LYS A 12 -13.97 35.40 23.51
CA LYS A 12 -13.17 36.64 23.67
C LYS A 12 -11.72 36.59 23.16
N ASP A 13 -11.45 37.64 22.39
CA ASP A 13 -10.23 38.14 21.76
C ASP A 13 -9.03 38.45 22.67
N HIS A 14 -7.90 38.69 21.98
CA HIS A 14 -6.87 39.74 22.16
C HIS A 14 -5.44 39.35 22.62
N HIS A 15 -4.49 39.71 21.74
CA HIS A 15 -3.14 40.26 21.98
C HIS A 15 -2.13 39.47 22.85
N ASN A 16 -0.89 39.26 22.41
CA ASN A 16 0.19 40.29 22.41
C ASN A 16 1.64 39.69 22.33
N ILE A 17 2.55 40.53 21.81
CA ILE A 17 3.99 40.68 22.13
C ILE A 17 5.06 39.83 21.39
N MET A 18 5.74 40.51 20.45
CA MET A 18 7.15 40.30 20.07
C MET A 18 8.10 40.65 21.23
N ARG A 19 9.19 39.89 21.40
CA ARG A 19 10.46 40.42 21.97
C ARG A 19 11.67 39.88 21.21
N SER A 20 12.51 40.82 20.80
CA SER A 20 13.79 40.65 20.10
C SER A 20 14.91 40.24 21.05
N THR A 21 15.94 39.55 20.55
CA THR A 21 17.33 39.90 20.89
C THR A 21 18.28 39.52 19.74
N ARG A 22 19.14 40.47 19.38
CA ARG A 22 20.17 40.41 18.33
C ARG A 22 21.44 39.75 18.86
N PHE A 23 22.20 39.06 18.01
CA PHE A 23 23.67 39.07 18.09
C PHE A 23 24.28 39.27 16.70
N ALA A 24 25.43 39.96 16.73
CA ALA A 24 26.01 40.77 15.69
C ALA A 24 26.78 39.99 14.61
N ALA A 25 26.95 40.69 13.49
CA ALA A 25 27.66 40.30 12.28
C ALA A 25 29.19 40.27 12.44
N LEU A 26 29.87 39.54 11.54
CA LEU A 26 31.01 40.08 10.81
C LEU A 26 31.17 39.38 9.45
N ALA A 27 31.55 40.16 8.45
CA ALA A 27 31.42 39.89 7.02
C ALA A 27 32.69 39.33 6.37
N LEU A 28 32.55 38.69 5.21
CA LEU A 28 33.46 38.93 4.08
C LEU A 28 32.74 38.62 2.75
N ALA A 29 32.82 39.58 1.82
CA ALA A 29 32.19 39.56 0.51
C ALA A 29 33.01 38.78 -0.52
N ALA A 30 32.33 38.11 -1.48
CA ALA A 30 32.83 37.97 -2.84
C ALA A 30 31.72 37.54 -3.82
N PHE A 31 31.50 38.41 -4.80
CA PHE A 31 31.09 38.21 -6.20
C PHE A 31 29.92 37.29 -6.58
N ALA A 32 29.03 37.90 -7.38
CA ALA A 32 27.89 37.30 -8.03
C ALA A 32 28.25 36.14 -8.97
N THR A 33 27.40 35.13 -9.00
CA THR A 33 27.09 34.42 -10.24
C THR A 33 25.61 34.07 -10.19
N THR A 34 24.86 34.61 -11.13
CA THR A 34 23.48 34.24 -11.40
C THR A 34 23.48 32.73 -11.65
N ALA A 35 22.96 31.95 -10.70
CA ALA A 35 22.65 30.56 -10.95
C ALA A 35 21.52 30.55 -11.98
N VAL A 36 21.88 30.34 -13.24
CA VAL A 36 20.93 29.90 -14.26
C VAL A 36 20.33 28.61 -13.71
N LEU A 37 19.06 28.63 -13.33
CA LEU A 37 18.28 27.42 -13.09
C LEU A 37 18.21 26.69 -14.43
N THR A 38 19.23 25.89 -14.71
CA THR A 38 19.06 24.77 -15.62
C THR A 38 18.12 23.83 -14.89
N TYR A 39 16.90 23.70 -15.39
CA TYR A 39 16.09 22.51 -15.15
C TYR A 39 16.84 21.34 -15.78
N SER A 40 17.89 20.89 -15.10
CA SER A 40 18.51 19.60 -15.34
C SER A 40 17.41 18.60 -15.06
N THR A 41 17.01 17.87 -16.08
CA THR A 41 16.18 16.68 -15.97
C THR A 41 16.70 15.89 -14.79
N MET A 42 15.99 15.91 -13.65
CA MET A 42 16.37 15.07 -12.52
C MET A 42 16.45 13.66 -13.08
N PRO A 43 17.61 12.98 -13.03
CA PRO A 43 17.59 11.55 -13.25
C PRO A 43 16.60 11.02 -12.23
N HIS A 44 15.54 10.36 -12.70
CA HIS A 44 14.59 9.67 -11.84
C HIS A 44 15.47 8.79 -10.94
N ALA A 45 15.68 9.21 -9.68
CA ALA A 45 16.59 8.53 -8.78
C ALA A 45 16.12 7.08 -8.75
N ALA A 46 16.99 6.15 -9.17
CA ALA A 46 16.61 4.75 -9.26
C ALA A 46 16.05 4.35 -7.89
N GLU A 47 14.75 4.04 -7.84
CA GLU A 47 14.08 3.75 -6.58
C GLU A 47 14.78 2.56 -5.91
N ALA A 48 15.06 2.68 -4.62
CA ALA A 48 15.73 1.62 -3.89
C ALA A 48 14.86 0.34 -3.91
N MET A 49 15.50 -0.78 -4.28
CA MET A 49 14.83 -2.08 -4.27
C MET A 49 14.59 -2.55 -2.83
N ALA A 50 13.38 -3.05 -2.55
CA ALA A 50 12.98 -3.57 -1.26
C ALA A 50 13.58 -4.96 -1.00
N PRO A 51 14.08 -5.30 0.19
CA PRO A 51 14.61 -6.63 0.46
C PRO A 51 13.56 -7.74 0.22
N ILE A 52 13.99 -8.90 -0.24
CA ILE A 52 13.10 -10.05 -0.49
C ILE A 52 12.90 -10.84 0.80
N ALA A 53 11.65 -11.00 1.24
CA ALA A 53 11.33 -11.90 2.34
C ALA A 53 11.23 -13.35 1.86
N LYS A 54 12.09 -14.25 2.37
CA LYS A 54 12.05 -15.68 2.04
C LYS A 54 10.69 -16.34 2.31
N SER A 55 9.93 -15.79 3.26
CA SER A 55 8.60 -16.27 3.65
C SER A 55 7.55 -16.13 2.55
N VAL A 56 7.77 -15.34 1.50
CA VAL A 56 6.82 -15.24 0.36
C VAL A 56 6.89 -16.45 -0.58
N PHE A 57 7.99 -17.21 -0.55
CA PHE A 57 8.17 -18.37 -1.44
C PHE A 57 7.43 -19.59 -0.92
N GLY A 58 6.75 -20.31 -1.81
CA GLY A 58 5.97 -21.49 -1.44
C GLY A 58 4.70 -21.66 -2.24
N LYS A 59 3.81 -22.51 -1.71
CA LYS A 59 2.48 -22.79 -2.24
C LYS A 59 1.43 -22.11 -1.38
N TRP A 60 0.49 -21.43 -2.01
CA TRP A 60 -0.50 -20.56 -1.37
C TRP A 60 -1.88 -20.79 -1.97
N SER A 61 -2.87 -21.05 -1.12
CA SER A 61 -4.27 -21.03 -1.52
C SER A 61 -4.76 -19.59 -1.42
N THR A 62 -5.17 -19.00 -2.54
CA THR A 62 -5.62 -17.61 -2.60
C THR A 62 -7.13 -17.51 -2.36
N PHE A 63 -7.54 -16.41 -1.77
CA PHE A 63 -8.92 -16.10 -1.39
C PHE A 63 -9.19 -14.62 -1.68
N TYR A 64 -10.19 -14.36 -2.50
CA TYR A 64 -10.77 -13.04 -2.68
C TYR A 64 -11.70 -12.76 -1.52
N VAL A 65 -11.50 -11.62 -0.88
CA VAL A 65 -12.34 -11.19 0.24
C VAL A 65 -12.81 -9.79 -0.07
N GLY A 66 -14.12 -9.60 -0.08
CA GLY A 66 -14.72 -8.30 -0.36
C GLY A 66 -16.16 -8.22 0.09
N HIS A 67 -16.65 -6.99 0.24
CA HIS A 67 -18.06 -6.70 0.46
C HIS A 67 -18.76 -6.58 -0.90
N PRO A 68 -19.66 -7.52 -1.26
CA PRO A 68 -20.53 -7.30 -2.42
C PRO A 68 -21.32 -6.01 -2.19
N VAL A 69 -21.58 -5.27 -3.26
CA VAL A 69 -22.51 -4.15 -3.21
C VAL A 69 -23.82 -4.55 -3.86
N THR A 70 -24.94 -4.15 -3.27
CA THR A 70 -26.25 -4.24 -3.92
C THR A 70 -26.81 -2.85 -4.11
N TYR A 71 -27.31 -2.62 -5.32
CA TYR A 71 -28.10 -1.45 -5.62
C TYR A 71 -29.58 -1.80 -5.42
N ALA A 72 -30.31 -1.00 -4.64
CA ALA A 72 -31.76 -1.08 -4.58
C ALA A 72 -32.32 -0.08 -5.60
N PRO A 73 -32.84 -0.53 -6.75
CA PRO A 73 -33.39 0.39 -7.75
C PRO A 73 -34.63 1.07 -7.15
N GLY A 74 -34.51 2.34 -6.77
CA GLY A 74 -35.63 3.13 -6.27
C GLY A 74 -35.30 4.15 -5.17
N ASP A 75 -34.23 3.94 -4.39
CA ASP A 75 -33.86 4.85 -3.28
C ASP A 75 -32.55 5.61 -3.50
N GLY A 76 -31.77 5.22 -4.51
CA GLY A 76 -30.50 5.87 -4.88
C GLY A 76 -29.30 5.45 -4.03
N TYR A 77 -29.43 4.44 -3.16
CA TYR A 77 -28.35 4.00 -2.29
C TYR A 77 -27.65 2.72 -2.79
N VAL A 78 -26.39 2.58 -2.37
CA VAL A 78 -25.57 1.38 -2.56
C VAL A 78 -25.34 0.76 -1.19
N TYR A 79 -25.75 -0.50 -1.01
CA TYR A 79 -25.63 -1.23 0.24
C TYR A 79 -24.43 -2.15 0.20
N LEU A 80 -23.53 -2.01 1.19
CA LEU A 80 -22.47 -2.99 1.43
C LEU A 80 -23.10 -4.23 2.07
N GLN A 81 -22.91 -5.38 1.43
CA GLN A 81 -23.29 -6.68 1.97
C GLN A 81 -22.19 -7.23 2.90
N GLN A 82 -22.55 -8.31 3.61
CA GLN A 82 -21.58 -9.07 4.40
C GLN A 82 -20.41 -9.54 3.54
N GLU A 83 -19.21 -9.51 4.13
CA GLU A 83 -17.97 -9.95 3.50
C GLU A 83 -18.13 -11.38 2.95
N ARG A 84 -17.86 -11.57 1.67
CA ARG A 84 -17.92 -12.88 1.02
C ARG A 84 -16.53 -13.28 0.53
N GLY A 85 -16.14 -14.49 0.91
CA GLY A 85 -14.92 -15.14 0.40
C GLY A 85 -15.19 -15.91 -0.89
N ALA A 86 -14.29 -15.81 -1.86
CA ALA A 86 -14.25 -16.70 -3.02
C ALA A 86 -12.84 -17.30 -3.17
N GLN A 87 -12.75 -18.57 -3.55
CA GLN A 87 -11.47 -19.22 -3.77
C GLN A 87 -10.83 -18.68 -5.05
N GLY A 88 -9.61 -18.16 -4.94
CA GLY A 88 -8.82 -17.60 -6.05
C GLY A 88 -7.80 -18.58 -6.65
N GLY A 89 -7.80 -19.81 -6.14
CA GLY A 89 -7.00 -20.91 -6.65
C GLY A 89 -5.63 -21.06 -5.97
N LEU A 90 -4.68 -21.67 -6.69
CA LEU A 90 -3.37 -22.08 -6.16
C LEU A 90 -2.24 -21.27 -6.79
N LEU A 91 -1.53 -20.51 -5.97
CA LEU A 91 -0.35 -19.75 -6.35
C LEU A 91 0.92 -20.43 -5.82
N ILE A 92 1.90 -20.67 -6.68
CA ILE A 92 3.21 -21.21 -6.34
C ILE A 92 4.27 -20.20 -6.76
N ILE A 93 5.00 -19.67 -5.79
CA ILE A 93 6.07 -18.68 -5.99
C ILE A 93 7.41 -19.36 -5.71
N ARG A 94 8.30 -19.38 -6.70
CA ARG A 94 9.61 -20.04 -6.61
C ARG A 94 10.72 -19.02 -6.45
N PRO A 95 11.81 -19.33 -5.73
CA PRO A 95 12.94 -18.39 -5.53
C PRO A 95 13.75 -18.11 -6.81
N ASP A 96 13.52 -18.83 -7.90
CA ASP A 96 14.21 -18.69 -9.20
C ASP A 96 13.68 -17.55 -10.10
N GLY A 97 12.77 -16.71 -9.58
CA GLY A 97 12.13 -15.66 -10.35
C GLY A 97 10.84 -16.07 -11.05
N SER A 98 10.37 -17.33 -10.91
CA SER A 98 9.14 -17.80 -11.56
C SER A 98 7.97 -17.98 -10.58
N TYR A 99 6.75 -17.96 -11.12
CA TYR A 99 5.56 -18.39 -10.41
C TYR A 99 4.56 -19.09 -11.34
N THR A 100 3.67 -19.88 -10.74
CA THR A 100 2.50 -20.46 -11.39
C THR A 100 1.26 -20.14 -10.58
N TRP A 101 0.21 -19.62 -11.21
CA TRP A 101 -1.06 -19.33 -10.55
C TRP A 101 -2.20 -20.01 -11.30
N ASN A 102 -2.78 -21.05 -10.69
CA ASN A 102 -3.99 -21.69 -11.18
C ASN A 102 -5.19 -20.91 -10.65
N THR A 103 -5.81 -20.07 -11.47
CA THR A 103 -7.01 -19.29 -11.12
C THR A 103 -8.26 -19.93 -11.72
N ASN A 104 -9.43 -19.37 -11.43
CA ASN A 104 -10.69 -19.82 -12.07
C ASN A 104 -10.73 -19.52 -13.58
N ALA A 105 -9.90 -18.60 -14.07
CA ALA A 105 -9.80 -18.25 -15.48
C ALA A 105 -8.74 -19.06 -16.24
N GLY A 106 -7.92 -19.86 -15.54
CA GLY A 106 -6.89 -20.70 -16.13
C GLY A 106 -5.54 -20.62 -15.40
N VAL A 107 -4.53 -21.25 -15.99
CA VAL A 107 -3.18 -21.30 -15.41
C VAL A 107 -2.31 -20.19 -15.99
N ILE A 108 -1.76 -19.37 -15.10
CA ILE A 108 -0.81 -18.31 -15.41
C ILE A 108 0.60 -18.80 -15.08
N ASN A 109 1.52 -18.69 -16.02
CA ASN A 109 2.94 -18.92 -15.83
C ASN A 109 3.65 -17.58 -15.98
N GLY A 110 4.30 -17.10 -14.93
CA GLY A 110 4.85 -15.75 -14.93
C GLY A 110 6.18 -15.62 -14.22
N ARG A 111 6.65 -14.38 -14.15
CA ARG A 111 7.92 -13.98 -13.51
C ARG A 111 7.64 -13.00 -12.39
N TRP A 112 8.52 -12.99 -11.40
CA TRP A 112 8.52 -11.95 -10.38
C TRP A 112 9.86 -11.23 -10.37
N ARG A 113 9.85 -10.01 -9.84
CA ARG A 113 11.04 -9.24 -9.54
C ARG A 113 11.01 -8.72 -8.10
N GLN A 114 12.14 -8.21 -7.65
CA GLN A 114 12.19 -7.44 -6.42
C GLN A 114 11.27 -6.21 -6.58
N ALA A 115 10.43 -5.96 -5.57
CA ALA A 115 9.63 -4.75 -5.52
C ALA A 115 10.52 -3.56 -5.14
N THR A 116 10.13 -2.33 -5.50
CA THR A 116 10.76 -1.13 -4.96
C THR A 116 10.19 -0.82 -3.57
N ALA A 117 10.90 -0.02 -2.78
CA ALA A 117 10.38 0.42 -1.49
C ALA A 117 9.08 1.23 -1.64
N ASN A 118 8.97 2.02 -2.72
CA ASN A 118 7.80 2.83 -3.02
C ASN A 118 6.58 1.96 -3.39
N GLU A 119 6.80 0.89 -4.17
CA GLU A 119 5.74 -0.06 -4.53
C GLU A 119 5.10 -0.75 -3.33
N LEU A 120 5.85 -0.93 -2.24
CA LEU A 120 5.38 -1.59 -1.02
C LEU A 120 4.76 -0.62 0.00
N LEU A 121 4.71 0.69 -0.29
CA LEU A 121 4.08 1.66 0.60
C LEU A 121 2.60 1.31 0.83
N GLY A 122 2.17 1.40 2.09
CA GLY A 122 0.81 1.02 2.51
C GLY A 122 0.61 -0.49 2.73
N GLY A 123 1.65 -1.30 2.54
CA GLY A 123 1.61 -2.74 2.76
C GLY A 123 1.92 -3.18 4.20
N PHE A 124 2.42 -4.41 4.33
CA PHE A 124 2.63 -5.12 5.61
C PHE A 124 4.09 -5.10 6.09
N GLY A 125 4.96 -4.33 5.44
CA GLY A 125 6.36 -4.16 5.85
C GLY A 125 7.24 -3.60 4.73
N PRO A 126 8.57 -3.61 4.91
CA PRO A 126 9.50 -3.12 3.90
C PRO A 126 9.99 -4.21 2.93
N THR A 127 9.52 -5.45 3.08
CA THR A 127 10.05 -6.61 2.33
C THR A 127 8.98 -7.23 1.46
N GLY A 128 9.31 -7.61 0.23
CA GLY A 128 8.33 -8.12 -0.70
C GLY A 128 8.87 -8.33 -2.11
N ILE A 129 7.99 -8.82 -2.97
CA ILE A 129 8.26 -9.00 -4.40
C ILE A 129 7.10 -8.43 -5.21
N ARG A 130 7.33 -8.26 -6.51
CA ARG A 130 6.29 -7.93 -7.47
C ARG A 130 6.14 -9.06 -8.48
N LEU A 131 4.95 -9.65 -8.53
CA LEU A 131 4.54 -10.58 -9.58
C LEU A 131 4.20 -9.78 -10.83
N LEU A 132 4.72 -10.21 -11.96
CA LEU A 132 4.48 -9.59 -13.25
C LEU A 132 3.40 -10.34 -14.01
N HIS A 133 2.46 -9.61 -14.60
CA HIS A 133 1.38 -10.16 -15.44
C HIS A 133 0.61 -11.31 -14.76
N GLY A 134 0.18 -11.06 -13.52
CA GLY A 134 -0.67 -11.97 -12.76
C GLY A 134 -2.09 -12.04 -13.29
N GLU A 135 -3.03 -12.32 -12.39
CA GLU A 135 -4.44 -12.40 -12.75
C GLU A 135 -4.93 -11.11 -13.41
N SER A 136 -5.77 -11.24 -14.46
CA SER A 136 -6.25 -10.13 -15.29
C SER A 136 -5.14 -9.27 -15.92
N GLY A 137 -3.91 -9.78 -16.00
CA GLY A 137 -2.76 -9.09 -16.60
C GLY A 137 -2.10 -8.04 -15.69
N TRP A 138 -2.55 -7.89 -14.45
CA TRP A 138 -2.00 -6.90 -13.52
C TRP A 138 -0.70 -7.35 -12.89
N ASP A 139 0.11 -6.38 -12.49
CA ASP A 139 1.22 -6.62 -11.59
C ASP A 139 0.75 -6.54 -10.13
N TYR A 140 1.26 -7.46 -9.31
CA TYR A 140 0.86 -7.57 -7.91
C TYR A 140 2.05 -7.46 -6.97
N ASN A 141 1.91 -6.63 -5.95
CA ASN A 141 2.81 -6.64 -4.80
C ASN A 141 2.47 -7.82 -3.89
N ILE A 142 3.51 -8.47 -3.36
CA ILE A 142 3.38 -9.58 -2.42
C ILE A 142 4.22 -9.31 -1.19
N GLN A 143 3.60 -9.42 -0.03
CA GLN A 143 4.31 -9.40 1.24
C GLN A 143 3.76 -10.46 2.19
N ALA A 144 4.64 -11.01 3.01
CA ALA A 144 4.25 -11.84 4.13
C ALA A 144 3.50 -10.99 5.15
N ARG A 145 2.39 -11.51 5.65
CA ARG A 145 1.66 -10.89 6.76
C ARG A 145 2.31 -11.31 8.07
N PRO A 146 2.45 -10.40 9.04
CA PRO A 146 2.85 -10.77 10.38
C PRO A 146 1.92 -11.86 10.92
N ARG A 147 2.52 -12.95 11.42
CA ARG A 147 1.75 -14.04 12.00
C ARG A 147 1.21 -13.60 13.36
N THR A 148 -0.10 -13.66 13.53
CA THR A 148 -0.78 -13.25 14.77
C THR A 148 -0.72 -14.31 15.86
N SER A 149 -0.64 -15.59 15.51
CA SER A 149 -0.47 -16.70 16.46
C SER A 149 0.08 -17.97 15.78
N ASN A 150 0.54 -18.93 16.58
CA ASN A 150 0.95 -20.24 16.08
C ASN A 150 -0.21 -21.09 15.53
N THR A 151 -1.45 -20.74 15.84
CA THR A 151 -2.64 -21.46 15.34
C THR A 151 -3.10 -20.97 13.98
N VAL A 152 -2.72 -19.75 13.58
CA VAL A 152 -3.02 -19.20 12.26
C VAL A 152 -1.97 -19.66 11.26
N PRO A 153 -2.35 -20.21 10.09
CA PRO A 153 -1.41 -20.54 9.02
C PRO A 153 -0.65 -19.29 8.55
N ASP A 154 0.58 -19.49 8.07
CA ASP A 154 1.31 -18.39 7.43
C ASP A 154 0.47 -17.84 6.27
N SER A 155 0.51 -16.52 6.09
CA SER A 155 -0.25 -15.86 5.04
C SER A 155 0.56 -14.77 4.35
N ILE A 156 0.22 -14.55 3.09
CA ILE A 156 0.68 -13.43 2.29
C ILE A 156 -0.51 -12.57 1.90
N ALA A 157 -0.27 -11.27 1.73
CA ALA A 157 -1.16 -10.40 1.00
C ALA A 157 -0.65 -10.27 -0.44
N ILE A 158 -1.59 -10.19 -1.38
CA ILE A 158 -1.35 -10.04 -2.81
C ILE A 158 -2.21 -8.86 -3.26
N TRP A 159 -1.62 -7.76 -3.75
CA TRP A 159 -2.42 -6.57 -4.04
C TRP A 159 -1.90 -5.72 -5.19
N THR A 160 -2.84 -4.93 -5.70
CA THR A 160 -2.60 -3.79 -6.59
C THR A 160 -2.98 -2.50 -5.84
N SER A 161 -2.92 -1.34 -6.50
CA SER A 161 -3.35 -0.06 -5.90
C SER A 161 -4.83 0.02 -5.51
N GLY A 162 -5.68 -0.93 -5.91
CA GLY A 162 -7.12 -0.91 -5.60
C GLY A 162 -7.74 -2.27 -5.27
N TYR A 163 -6.94 -3.34 -5.21
CA TYR A 163 -7.45 -4.69 -5.02
C TYR A 163 -6.51 -5.53 -4.16
N GLN A 164 -7.07 -6.29 -3.22
CA GLN A 164 -6.31 -7.19 -2.35
C GLN A 164 -6.89 -8.60 -2.38
N VAL A 165 -6.00 -9.58 -2.44
CA VAL A 165 -6.24 -11.01 -2.31
C VAL A 165 -5.41 -11.50 -1.12
N ASN A 166 -6.02 -12.31 -0.28
CA ASN A 166 -5.30 -12.98 0.81
C ASN A 166 -4.90 -14.37 0.36
N ALA A 167 -3.74 -14.87 0.79
CA ALA A 167 -3.38 -16.26 0.53
C ALA A 167 -2.77 -16.93 1.76
N TYR A 168 -3.13 -18.19 1.97
CA TYR A 168 -2.70 -18.99 3.11
C TYR A 168 -1.84 -20.16 2.65
N ARG A 169 -0.83 -20.48 3.47
CA ARG A 169 0.17 -21.50 3.15
C ARG A 169 -0.51 -22.87 2.99
N VAL A 170 -0.18 -23.54 1.89
CA VAL A 170 -0.53 -24.96 1.67
C VAL A 170 0.66 -25.82 2.11
N ARG A 171 0.39 -26.84 2.92
CA ARG A 171 1.38 -27.84 3.35
C ARG A 171 1.56 -28.92 2.29
#